data_AF-A0A6J2XUV7-F1
#
_entry.id   AF-A0A6J2XUV7-F1
#
_cell.length_a   1.000
_cell.length_b   1.000
_cell.length_c   1.000
_cell.angle_alpha   90.00
_cell.angle_beta   90.00
_cell.angle_gamma   90.00
#
_symmetry.space_group_name_H-M   'P 1'
#
loop_
_entity.id
_entity.type
_entity.pdbx_description
1 polymer ?
#
loop_
_entity_poly.entity_id
_entity_poly.type
_entity_poly.pdbx_seq_one_letter_code
_entity_poly.pdbx_strand_id
1 'polypeptide(L)'
;MDTVDIQAVESKLSDVTVTAIPISSTKTQNLNNSQTSNNTGSNTPVGLASPQTGLSKYAQLLNVIEEMSREVRPTYAGSRSSAERLKRNIVSARILVRECLIETEKSARQ
;
A
#
# COMPACT_ATOMS: atom_id res chain seq x y z
N MET A 1 -36.42 0.57 -40.17
CA MET A 1 -34.96 0.75 -40.22
C MET A 1 -34.77 2.24 -40.38
N ASP A 2 -34.96 2.97 -39.29
CA ASP A 2 -35.13 4.42 -39.32
C ASP A 2 -34.34 4.96 -38.14
N THR A 3 -33.33 5.72 -38.51
CA THR A 3 -32.09 6.04 -37.82
C THR A 3 -32.30 6.78 -36.51
N VAL A 4 -31.77 6.23 -35.42
CA VAL A 4 -31.60 6.95 -34.15
C VAL A 4 -30.46 7.93 -34.36
N ASP A 5 -30.80 9.22 -34.43
CA ASP A 5 -29.87 10.34 -34.57
C ASP A 5 -29.05 10.49 -33.28
N ILE A 6 -27.87 9.88 -33.26
CA ILE A 6 -26.91 10.04 -32.17
C ILE A 6 -26.35 11.44 -32.31
N GLN A 7 -26.96 12.38 -31.58
CA GLN A 7 -26.37 13.68 -31.31
C GLN A 7 -24.93 13.45 -30.82
N ALA A 8 -23.98 13.80 -31.68
CA ALA A 8 -22.59 13.94 -31.33
C ALA A 8 -22.49 15.02 -30.24
N VAL A 9 -22.44 14.61 -28.97
CA VAL A 9 -22.00 15.51 -27.90
C VAL A 9 -20.48 15.63 -28.04
N GLU A 10 -20.09 16.56 -28.89
CA GLU A 10 -18.70 16.91 -29.15
C GLU A 10 -18.08 17.41 -27.84
N SER A 11 -17.24 16.53 -27.28
CA SER A 11 -16.10 16.80 -26.40
C SER A 11 -15.96 18.23 -25.84
N LYS A 12 -16.59 18.51 -24.68
CA LYS A 12 -16.27 19.69 -23.85
C LYS A 12 -15.18 19.40 -22.82
N LEU A 13 -14.00 19.02 -23.30
CA LEU A 13 -12.77 18.92 -22.50
C LEU A 13 -11.69 19.88 -23.04
N SER A 14 -12.07 21.11 -23.38
CA SER A 14 -11.16 22.05 -24.03
C SER A 14 -10.27 22.88 -23.12
N ASP A 15 -10.40 22.88 -21.78
CA ASP A 15 -9.58 23.80 -20.95
C ASP A 15 -9.13 23.22 -19.61
N VAL A 16 -8.17 22.28 -19.65
CA VAL A 16 -7.20 22.13 -18.56
C VAL A 16 -5.88 22.70 -19.05
N THR A 17 -5.68 24.00 -18.84
CA THR A 17 -4.40 24.64 -19.10
C THR A 17 -3.42 24.27 -17.98
N VAL A 18 -2.34 23.57 -18.32
CA VAL A 18 -1.26 23.26 -17.37
C VAL A 18 -0.34 24.47 -17.26
N THR A 19 -0.36 25.17 -16.12
CA THR A 19 0.59 26.25 -15.83
C THR A 19 1.94 25.66 -15.45
N ALA A 20 2.99 25.97 -16.23
CA ALA A 20 4.37 25.57 -15.91
C ALA A 20 4.96 26.43 -14.78
N ILE A 21 5.67 25.79 -13.85
CA ILE A 21 6.41 26.46 -12.75
C ILE A 21 7.87 26.66 -13.22
N PRO A 22 8.45 27.88 -13.12
CA PRO A 22 9.83 28.12 -13.55
C PRO A 22 10.87 27.55 -12.58
N ILE A 23 11.92 26.92 -13.11
CA ILE A 23 13.07 26.36 -12.39
C ILE A 23 14.17 27.44 -12.32
N SER A 24 14.37 28.02 -11.15
CA SER A 24 15.47 28.95 -10.89
C SER A 24 16.81 28.20 -10.86
N SER A 25 17.69 28.53 -11.81
CA SER A 25 19.07 28.03 -11.87
C SER A 25 19.95 28.84 -10.91
N THR A 26 20.57 28.19 -9.92
CA THR A 26 21.62 28.84 -9.11
C THR A 26 22.78 27.89 -8.81
N LYS A 27 23.97 28.50 -8.81
CA LYS A 27 25.32 27.99 -9.08
C LYS A 27 25.97 27.32 -7.86
N THR A 28 26.82 26.33 -8.15
CA THR A 28 27.79 25.63 -7.29
C THR A 28 28.67 26.56 -6.44
N GLN A 29 28.87 26.27 -5.15
CA GLN A 29 30.10 26.52 -4.37
C GLN A 29 30.11 25.68 -3.07
N ASN A 30 31.31 25.37 -2.59
CA ASN A 30 31.69 24.25 -1.73
C ASN A 30 32.18 24.71 -0.33
N LEU A 31 32.03 23.82 0.68
CA LEU A 31 32.77 23.66 1.95
C LEU A 31 32.54 24.51 3.23
N ASN A 32 32.42 23.75 4.33
CA ASN A 32 32.84 23.92 5.74
C ASN A 32 31.99 24.64 6.82
N ASN A 33 31.23 23.81 7.55
CA ASN A 33 31.31 23.52 9.00
C ASN A 33 31.43 24.68 10.02
N SER A 34 30.40 24.86 10.87
CA SER A 34 30.47 24.69 12.34
C SER A 34 29.18 25.14 13.05
N GLN A 35 28.69 24.25 13.92
CA GLN A 35 28.04 24.51 15.22
C GLN A 35 26.50 24.66 15.33
N THR A 36 25.97 23.68 16.08
CA THR A 36 24.79 23.68 16.97
C THR A 36 23.42 23.45 16.36
N SER A 37 22.88 22.24 16.56
CA SER A 37 21.45 22.11 16.83
C SER A 37 21.15 20.88 17.68
N ASN A 38 20.41 21.18 18.73
CA ASN A 38 20.01 20.29 19.80
C ASN A 38 18.95 19.29 19.32
N ASN A 39 19.19 18.03 19.68
CA ASN A 39 18.23 17.05 20.18
C ASN A 39 16.73 17.34 19.98
N THR A 40 16.07 16.59 19.09
CA THR A 40 14.72 16.06 19.35
C THR A 40 14.64 14.70 18.67
N GLY A 41 14.88 13.65 19.46
CA GLY A 41 14.82 12.26 19.02
C GLY A 41 13.40 11.85 18.66
N SER A 42 13.20 11.49 17.40
CA SER A 42 12.16 10.52 17.03
C SER A 42 12.83 9.15 16.98
N ASN A 43 12.87 8.50 18.14
CA ASN A 43 13.16 7.08 18.26
C ASN A 43 12.17 6.32 17.39
N THR A 44 12.58 5.85 16.22
CA THR A 44 11.92 4.73 15.55
C THR A 44 12.33 3.47 16.31
N PRO A 45 11.42 2.81 17.06
CA PRO A 45 11.78 1.56 17.70
C PRO A 45 12.03 0.51 16.60
N VAL A 46 13.31 0.23 16.40
CA VAL A 46 13.78 -1.08 15.97
C VAL A 46 13.33 -2.07 17.05
N GLY A 47 12.18 -2.69 16.83
CA GLY A 47 11.48 -3.41 17.88
C GLY A 47 10.54 -4.45 17.32
N LEU A 48 11.09 -5.66 17.19
CA LEU A 48 10.42 -6.91 17.49
C LEU A 48 9.39 -7.38 16.44
N ALA A 49 9.73 -8.49 15.80
CA ALA A 49 8.78 -9.50 15.39
C ALA A 49 7.87 -9.82 16.59
N SER A 50 6.81 -9.04 16.73
CA SER A 50 5.80 -9.25 17.73
C SER A 50 4.93 -10.38 17.17
N PRO A 51 4.80 -11.52 17.87
CA PRO A 51 3.67 -12.37 17.58
C PRO A 51 2.44 -11.46 17.79
N GLN A 52 1.67 -11.20 16.74
CA GLN A 52 0.45 -10.38 16.79
C GLN A 52 -0.63 -11.11 17.58
N THR A 53 -0.35 -11.49 18.83
CA THR A 53 -1.19 -12.27 19.73
C THR A 53 -2.30 -11.43 20.37
N GLY A 54 -2.40 -10.13 20.03
CA GLY A 54 -3.43 -9.22 20.53
C GLY A 54 -4.41 -8.71 19.48
N LEU A 55 -4.20 -8.97 18.18
CA LEU A 55 -5.14 -8.55 17.14
C LEU A 55 -6.17 -9.66 16.89
N SER A 56 -7.44 -9.27 16.77
CA SER A 56 -8.50 -10.21 16.39
C SER A 56 -8.09 -10.96 15.13
N LYS A 57 -8.39 -12.26 15.04
CA LYS A 57 -8.05 -13.10 13.88
C LYS A 57 -8.48 -12.46 12.55
N TYR A 58 -9.61 -11.75 12.57
CA TYR A 58 -10.09 -10.98 11.43
C TYR A 58 -9.17 -9.81 11.05
N ALA A 59 -8.69 -9.03 12.02
CA ALA A 59 -7.74 -7.95 11.78
C ALA A 59 -6.41 -8.48 11.23
N GLN A 60 -5.94 -9.62 11.75
CA GLN A 60 -4.76 -10.29 11.22
C GLN A 60 -4.97 -10.75 9.76
N LEU A 61 -6.19 -11.19 9.41
CA LEU A 61 -6.52 -11.60 8.04
C LEU A 61 -6.53 -10.41 7.07
N LEU A 62 -7.07 -9.27 7.49
CA LEU A 62 -7.03 -8.04 6.71
C LEU A 62 -5.59 -7.62 6.39
N ASN A 63 -4.70 -7.67 7.39
CA ASN A 63 -3.28 -7.35 7.20
C ASN A 63 -2.62 -8.25 6.16
N VAL A 64 -2.85 -9.57 6.22
CA VAL A 64 -2.28 -10.51 5.24
C VAL A 64 -2.80 -10.23 3.83
N ILE A 65 -4.07 -9.87 3.67
CA ILE A 65 -4.67 -9.51 2.37
C ILE A 65 -4.02 -8.23 1.80
N GLU A 66 -3.79 -7.22 2.64
CA GLU A 66 -3.07 -6.01 2.21
C GLU A 66 -1.64 -6.32 1.77
N GLU A 67 -0.91 -7.15 2.51
CA GLU A 67 0.44 -7.56 2.13
C GLU A 67 0.44 -8.37 0.82
N MET A 68 -0.52 -9.28 0.63
CA MET A 68 -0.67 -9.99 -0.64
C MET A 68 -0.84 -9.02 -1.80
N SER A 69 -1.68 -8.01 -1.65
CA SER A 69 -1.99 -7.02 -2.68
C SER A 69 -0.75 -6.23 -3.12
N ARG A 70 0.20 -5.97 -2.21
CA ARG A 70 1.47 -5.30 -2.51
C ARG A 70 2.42 -6.18 -3.33
N GLU A 71 2.42 -7.48 -3.10
CA GLU A 71 3.31 -8.42 -3.77
C GLU A 71 2.84 -8.77 -5.20
N VAL A 72 1.56 -8.57 -5.53
CA VAL A 72 0.99 -8.91 -6.86
C VAL A 72 1.76 -8.27 -8.02
N ARG A 73 1.99 -6.95 -7.98
CA ARG A 73 2.67 -6.23 -9.07
C ARG A 73 4.12 -6.71 -9.26
N PRO A 74 4.97 -6.74 -8.22
CA PRO A 74 6.32 -7.31 -8.31
C PRO A 74 6.35 -8.76 -8.81
N THR A 75 5.39 -9.60 -8.43
CA THR A 75 5.29 -10.98 -8.91
C THR A 75 5.05 -11.04 -10.42
N TYR A 76 4.13 -10.22 -10.96
CA TYR A 76 3.93 -10.13 -12.41
C TYR A 76 5.13 -9.56 -13.16
N ALA A 77 5.92 -8.69 -12.51
CA ALA A 77 7.18 -8.20 -13.05
C ALA A 77 8.33 -9.25 -13.01
N GLY A 78 8.07 -10.47 -12.54
CA GLY A 78 9.04 -11.57 -12.53
C GLY A 78 9.88 -11.69 -11.25
N SER A 79 9.55 -10.95 -10.17
CA SER A 79 10.25 -11.07 -8.89
C SER A 79 9.98 -12.44 -8.25
N ARG A 80 11.02 -13.30 -8.21
CA ARG A 80 10.95 -14.61 -7.54
C ARG A 80 10.67 -14.49 -6.04
N SER A 81 11.32 -13.54 -5.37
CA SER A 81 11.12 -13.34 -3.92
C SER A 81 9.67 -12.97 -3.62
N SER A 82 9.08 -12.07 -4.41
CA SER A 82 7.69 -11.67 -4.21
C SER A 82 6.71 -12.80 -4.54
N ALA A 83 6.99 -13.60 -5.58
CA ALA A 83 6.21 -14.79 -5.87
C ALA A 83 6.22 -15.80 -4.71
N GLU A 84 7.35 -15.99 -4.04
CA GLU A 84 7.43 -16.86 -2.87
C GLU A 84 6.68 -16.30 -1.66
N ARG A 85 6.81 -14.99 -1.40
CA ARG A 85 6.07 -14.30 -0.34
C ARG A 85 4.56 -14.40 -0.56
N LEU A 86 4.10 -14.14 -1.79
CA LEU A 86 2.69 -14.25 -2.16
C LEU A 86 2.17 -15.68 -1.93
N LYS A 87 2.92 -16.72 -2.32
CA LYS A 87 2.55 -18.12 -2.04
C LYS A 87 2.43 -18.40 -0.53
N ARG A 88 3.37 -17.91 0.27
CA ARG A 88 3.34 -18.09 1.74
C ARG A 88 2.15 -17.37 2.36
N ASN A 89 1.89 -16.13 1.96
CA ASN A 89 0.76 -15.34 2.45
C ASN A 89 -0.58 -15.99 2.08
N ILE A 90 -0.72 -16.55 0.87
CA ILE A 90 -1.93 -17.30 0.48
C ILE A 90 -2.17 -18.49 1.42
N VAL A 91 -1.14 -19.27 1.73
CA VAL A 91 -1.27 -20.44 2.63
C VAL A 91 -1.61 -19.98 4.06
N SER A 92 -0.94 -18.95 4.56
CA SER A 92 -1.20 -18.38 5.88
C SER A 92 -2.64 -17.85 6.00
N ALA A 93 -3.11 -17.08 5.01
CA ALA A 93 -4.47 -16.58 4.95
C ALA A 93 -5.51 -17.72 4.99
N ARG A 94 -5.26 -18.83 4.27
CA ARG A 94 -6.16 -19.99 4.28
C ARG A 94 -6.28 -20.64 5.66
N ILE A 95 -5.20 -20.72 6.41
CA ILE A 95 -5.23 -21.25 7.78
C ILE A 95 -6.01 -20.29 8.68
N LEU A 96 -5.70 -19.01 8.59
CA LEU A 96 -6.32 -17.97 9.40
C LEU A 96 -7.83 -17.83 9.16
N VAL A 97 -8.29 -18.04 7.92
CA VAL A 97 -9.73 -18.08 7.60
C VAL A 97 -10.42 -19.24 8.32
N ARG A 98 -9.81 -20.42 8.37
CA ARG A 98 -10.39 -21.56 9.12
C ARG A 98 -10.50 -21.21 10.61
N GLU A 99 -9.47 -20.58 11.16
CA GLU A 99 -9.46 -20.15 12.56
C GLU A 99 -10.47 -19.03 12.85
N CYS A 100 -10.71 -18.12 11.90
CA CYS A 100 -11.73 -17.08 11.99
C CYS A 100 -13.15 -17.66 11.98
N LEU A 101 -13.41 -18.63 11.10
CA LEU A 101 -14.71 -19.29 11.03
C LEU A 101 -15.04 -20.00 12.35
N ILE A 102 -14.10 -20.77 12.89
CA ILE A 102 -14.28 -21.47 14.17
C ILE A 102 -14.50 -20.48 15.32
N GLU A 103 -13.75 -19.37 15.37
CA GLU A 103 -13.94 -18.36 16.42
C GLU A 103 -15.32 -17.71 16.32
N THR A 104 -15.78 -17.40 15.10
CA THR A 104 -17.10 -16.80 14.88
C THR A 104 -18.22 -17.75 15.28
N GLU A 105 -18.11 -19.03 14.94
CA GLU A 105 -19.08 -20.06 15.36
C GLU A 105 -19.13 -20.24 16.87
N LYS A 106 -17.98 -20.12 17.56
CA LYS A 106 -17.92 -20.22 19.02
C LYS A 106 -18.49 -18.98 19.69
N SER A 107 -18.13 -17.78 19.21
CA SER A 107 -18.66 -16.50 19.71
C SER A 107 -20.16 -16.36 19.50
N ALA A 108 -20.74 -16.95 18.45
CA ALA A 108 -22.17 -16.95 18.21
C ALA A 108 -22.97 -17.91 19.13
N ARG A 109 -22.29 -18.83 19.85
CA ARG A 109 -22.91 -19.77 20.79
C ARG A 109 -22.80 -19.33 22.26
N GLN A 110 -21.91 -18.38 22.56
CA GLN A 110 -21.84 -17.70 23.86
C GLN A 110 -22.88 -16.59 23.94
#